data_AF-A0A2M8PM47-F1
#
_entry.id   AF-A0A2M8PM47-F1
#
_cell.length_a   1.000
_cell.length_b   1.000
_cell.length_c   1.000
_cell.angle_alpha   90.00
_cell.angle_beta   90.00
_cell.angle_gamma   90.00
#
_symmetry.space_group_name_H-M   'P 1'
#
loop_
_entity.id
_entity.type
_entity.pdbx_description
1 polymer ?
#
loop_
_entity_poly.entity_id
_entity_poly.type
_entity_poly.pdbx_seq_one_letter_code
_entity_poly.pdbx_strand_id
1 'polypeptide(L)'
;SLDHAVLQNELFDVVRDDGVQQLIASILASGTGVLQDEYEMVYFPGDDLFAIHRPRGLPIGNLTSQFWSNVYLNPFDWFVVRELGCAAYLRYVDDFALFSDSKRQLWMWKQAIIERLQQFRLTTHE
;
A
#
# COMPACT_ATOMS: atom_id res chain seq x y z
N SER A 1 6.91 -2.57 1.77
CA SER A 1 6.36 -2.49 3.15
C SER A 1 5.38 -1.34 3.24
N LEU A 2 4.28 -1.49 3.99
CA LEU A 2 3.20 -0.49 4.05
C LEU A 2 3.54 0.66 5.00
N ASP A 3 3.32 1.90 4.58
CA ASP A 3 3.52 3.09 5.41
C ASP A 3 2.35 3.28 6.39
N HIS A 4 2.64 3.49 7.68
CA HIS A 4 1.58 3.58 8.68
C HIS A 4 0.68 4.80 8.48
N ALA A 5 1.23 5.94 8.07
CA ALA A 5 0.42 7.15 7.92
C ALA A 5 -0.52 7.03 6.72
N VAL A 6 -0.08 6.41 5.62
CA VAL A 6 -0.94 6.11 4.48
C VAL A 6 -2.08 5.18 4.89
N LEU A 7 -1.78 4.09 5.62
CA LEU A 7 -2.81 3.17 6.09
C LEU A 7 -3.80 3.83 7.06
N GLN A 8 -3.30 4.65 7.99
CA GLN A 8 -4.13 5.37 8.95
C GLN A 8 -5.07 6.35 8.25
N ASN A 9 -4.62 7.05 7.22
CA ASN A 9 -5.49 7.93 6.43
C ASN A 9 -6.66 7.15 5.83
N GLU A 10 -6.40 6.02 5.17
CA GLU A 10 -7.45 5.18 4.58
C GLU A 10 -8.43 4.62 5.63
N LEU A 11 -7.91 4.18 6.78
CA LEU A 11 -8.75 3.64 7.86
C LEU A 11 -9.59 4.73 8.54
N PHE A 12 -8.99 5.87 8.85
CA PHE A 12 -9.63 6.93 9.64
C PHE A 12 -10.58 7.79 8.82
N ASP A 13 -10.52 7.70 7.49
CA ASP A 13 -11.55 8.24 6.61
C ASP A 13 -12.90 7.54 6.77
N VAL A 14 -12.89 6.26 7.18
CA VAL A 14 -14.09 5.45 7.39
C VAL A 14 -14.41 5.28 8.88
N VAL A 15 -13.40 4.98 9.70
CA VAL A 15 -13.54 4.75 11.14
C VAL A 15 -13.42 6.06 11.89
N ARG A 16 -14.54 6.56 12.43
CA ARG A 16 -14.61 7.83 13.16
C ARG A 16 -14.70 7.70 14.67
N ASP A 17 -14.69 6.47 15.20
CA ASP A 17 -14.71 6.22 16.64
C ASP A 17 -13.29 6.34 17.23
N ASP A 18 -13.11 7.26 18.17
CA ASP A 18 -11.80 7.55 18.78
C ASP A 18 -11.20 6.32 19.49
N GLY A 19 -12.03 5.49 20.14
CA GLY A 19 -11.56 4.29 20.83
C GLY A 19 -11.01 3.25 19.87
N VAL A 20 -11.70 3.05 18.74
CA VAL A 20 -11.22 2.16 17.67
C VAL A 20 -9.97 2.72 17.00
N GLN A 21 -9.89 4.03 16.75
CA GLN A 21 -8.68 4.65 16.19
C GLN A 21 -7.46 4.46 17.11
N GLN A 22 -7.63 4.63 18.42
CA GLN A 22 -6.57 4.37 19.41
C GLN A 22 -6.14 2.90 19.42
N LEU A 23 -7.09 1.97 19.29
CA LEU A 23 -6.79 0.54 19.20
C LEU A 23 -5.99 0.22 17.92
N ILE A 24 -6.40 0.76 16.77
CA ILE A 24 -5.68 0.61 15.49
C ILE A 24 -4.24 1.11 15.64
N ALA A 25 -4.06 2.32 16.20
CA ALA A 25 -2.75 2.89 16.44
C ALA A 25 -1.89 2.01 17.35
N SER A 26 -2.48 1.44 18.41
CA SER A 26 -1.79 0.53 19.34
C SER A 26 -1.32 -0.75 18.65
N ILE A 27 -2.16 -1.34 17.79
CA ILE A 27 -1.83 -2.54 17.03
C ILE A 27 -0.71 -2.24 16.02
N LEU A 28 -0.79 -1.13 15.27
CA LEU A 28 0.27 -0.72 14.35
C LEU A 28 1.59 -0.47 15.08
N ALA A 29 1.55 0.21 16.22
CA ALA A 29 2.71 0.47 17.05
C ALA A 29 3.39 -0.83 17.51
N SER A 30 2.62 -1.88 17.82
CA SER A 30 3.17 -3.19 18.22
C SER A 30 3.95 -3.91 17.12
N GLY A 31 3.72 -3.56 15.85
CA GLY A 31 4.46 -4.10 14.70
C GLY A 31 5.70 -3.28 14.33
N THR A 32 5.95 -2.15 14.99
CA THR A 32 7.09 -1.28 14.69
C THR A 32 8.39 -2.00 15.01
N GLY A 33 9.31 -2.07 14.05
CA GLY A 33 10.63 -2.67 14.25
C GLY A 33 10.72 -4.16 13.91
N VAL A 34 9.60 -4.86 13.69
CA VAL A 34 9.57 -6.33 13.46
C VAL A 34 10.37 -6.77 12.22
N LEU A 35 10.51 -5.89 11.22
CA LEU A 35 11.21 -6.15 9.96
C LEU A 35 12.22 -5.04 9.62
N GLN A 36 12.67 -4.27 10.61
CA GLN A 36 13.50 -3.08 10.37
C GLN A 36 14.81 -3.39 9.65
N ASP A 37 15.39 -4.56 9.92
CA ASP A 37 16.64 -5.04 9.31
C ASP A 37 16.45 -5.59 7.88
N GLU A 38 15.21 -5.87 7.46
CA GLU A 38 14.89 -6.39 6.12
C GLU A 38 14.53 -5.28 5.13
N TYR A 39 14.44 -4.03 5.59
CA TYR A 39 14.01 -2.93 4.74
C TYR A 39 15.17 -2.11 4.19
N GLU A 40 15.38 -2.21 2.88
CA GLU A 40 16.14 -1.21 2.15
C GLU A 40 15.43 0.16 2.19
N MET A 41 16.21 1.22 2.36
CA MET A 41 15.67 2.58 2.35
C MET A 41 15.39 3.00 0.90
N VAL A 42 14.16 3.42 0.64
CA VAL A 42 13.72 3.95 -0.66
C VAL A 42 13.10 5.31 -0.42
N TYR A 43 13.56 6.31 -1.18
CA TYR A 43 12.98 7.65 -1.18
C TYR A 43 11.92 7.76 -2.27
N PHE A 44 10.81 8.38 -1.91
CA PHE A 44 9.69 8.68 -2.81
C PHE A 44 9.64 10.19 -3.13
N PRO A 45 8.98 10.58 -4.23
CA PRO A 45 8.82 11.99 -4.56
C PRO A 45 8.24 12.80 -3.38
N GLY A 46 8.91 13.91 -3.04
CA GLY A 46 8.52 14.78 -1.92
C GLY A 46 9.14 14.43 -0.56
N ASP A 47 9.98 13.39 -0.49
CA ASP A 47 10.70 13.05 0.73
C ASP A 47 11.80 14.05 1.09
N ASP A 48 12.02 14.19 2.40
CA ASP A 48 13.16 14.86 3.00
C ASP A 48 14.06 13.85 3.75
N LEU A 49 15.07 14.37 4.45
CA LEU A 49 15.99 13.55 5.24
C LEU A 49 15.32 12.81 6.41
N PHE A 50 14.14 13.25 6.86
CA PHE A 50 13.41 12.62 7.96
C PHE A 50 12.49 11.49 7.48
N ALA A 51 12.33 11.29 6.16
CA ALA A 51 11.55 10.20 5.59
C ALA A 51 12.01 8.81 6.05
N ILE A 52 13.28 8.66 6.45
CA ILE A 52 13.84 7.42 7.02
C ILE A 52 13.18 7.00 8.34
N HIS A 53 12.59 7.92 9.08
CA HIS A 53 11.95 7.65 10.37
C HIS A 53 10.47 7.29 10.26
N ARG A 54 9.93 7.23 9.04
CA ARG A 54 8.52 6.89 8.85
C ARG A 54 8.27 5.43 9.25
N PRO A 55 7.34 5.17 10.18
CA PRO A 55 7.03 3.81 10.59
C PRO A 55 6.35 3.05 9.45
N ARG A 56 6.82 1.83 9.21
CA ARG A 56 6.38 0.96 8.12
C ARG A 56 6.31 -0.50 8.58
N GLY A 57 5.44 -1.25 7.91
CA GLY A 57 5.22 -2.67 8.14
C GLY A 57 4.00 -2.97 9.01
N LEU A 58 3.50 -4.20 8.92
CA LEU A 58 2.38 -4.67 9.74
C LEU A 58 2.85 -5.81 10.64
N PRO A 59 2.24 -5.99 11.83
CA PRO A 59 2.49 -7.17 12.66
C PRO A 59 2.23 -8.46 11.86
N ILE A 60 3.19 -9.37 11.78
CA ILE A 60 3.03 -10.62 11.02
C ILE A 60 2.09 -11.58 11.75
N GLY A 61 1.27 -12.32 11.00
CA GLY A 61 0.49 -13.45 11.53
C GLY A 61 -0.89 -13.10 12.09
N ASN A 62 -1.33 -11.84 11.99
CA ASN A 62 -2.68 -11.43 12.38
C ASN A 62 -3.61 -11.24 11.15
N LEU A 63 -4.89 -11.59 11.30
CA LEU A 63 -5.94 -11.33 10.30
C LEU A 63 -6.06 -9.83 9.99
N THR A 64 -5.88 -8.97 11.01
CA THR A 64 -5.90 -7.51 10.83
C THR A 64 -4.88 -7.07 9.80
N SER A 65 -3.71 -7.71 9.76
CA SER A 65 -2.65 -7.33 8.84
C SER A 65 -3.00 -7.67 7.40
N GLN A 66 -3.57 -8.87 7.17
CA GLN A 66 -4.06 -9.26 5.84
C GLN A 66 -5.19 -8.35 5.37
N PHE A 67 -6.12 -8.01 6.27
CA PHE A 67 -7.23 -7.12 5.96
C PHE A 67 -6.74 -5.70 5.65
N TRP A 68 -5.81 -5.16 6.44
CA TRP A 68 -5.29 -3.81 6.24
C TRP A 68 -4.47 -3.66 4.96
N SER A 69 -3.78 -4.70 4.49
CA SER A 69 -3.18 -4.68 3.15
C SER A 69 -4.23 -4.45 2.06
N ASN A 70 -5.45 -5.01 2.22
CA ASN A 70 -6.54 -4.75 1.28
C ASN A 70 -7.08 -3.33 1.37
N VAL A 71 -7.22 -2.79 2.58
CA VAL A 71 -7.64 -1.40 2.78
C VAL A 71 -6.63 -0.43 2.15
N TYR A 72 -5.34 -0.67 2.39
CA TYR A 72 -4.25 0.15 1.85
C TYR A 72 -4.27 0.25 0.32
N LEU A 73 -4.55 -0.86 -0.36
CA LEU A 73 -4.55 -0.94 -1.83
C LEU A 73 -5.91 -0.66 -2.46
N ASN A 74 -6.95 -0.36 -1.68
CA ASN A 74 -8.28 -0.06 -2.23
C ASN A 74 -8.29 1.16 -3.19
N PRO A 75 -7.62 2.28 -2.90
CA PRO A 75 -7.52 3.38 -3.87
C PRO A 75 -6.77 3.00 -5.15
N PHE A 76 -5.78 2.11 -5.03
CA PHE A 76 -5.07 1.55 -6.18
C PHE A 76 -5.98 0.70 -7.07
N ASP A 77 -6.86 -0.11 -6.49
CA ASP A 77 -7.86 -0.88 -7.23
C ASP A 77 -8.77 0.04 -8.05
N TRP A 78 -9.22 1.14 -7.46
CA TRP A 78 -10.04 2.12 -8.16
C TRP A 78 -9.31 2.77 -9.32
N PHE A 79 -8.02 3.08 -9.16
CA PHE A 79 -7.18 3.56 -10.25
C PHE A 79 -7.12 2.54 -11.40
N VAL A 80 -6.87 1.27 -11.11
CA VAL A 80 -6.77 0.22 -12.13
C VAL A 80 -8.10 0.03 -12.88
N VAL A 81 -9.22 -0.04 -12.16
CA VAL A 81 -10.52 -0.33 -12.77
C VAL A 81 -11.11 0.90 -13.47
N ARG A 82 -11.03 2.10 -12.86
CA ARG A 82 -11.71 3.30 -13.38
C ARG A 82 -10.84 4.18 -14.25
N GLU A 83 -9.58 4.37 -13.89
CA GLU A 83 -8.71 5.30 -14.61
C GLU A 83 -7.96 4.61 -15.75
N LEU A 84 -7.39 3.42 -15.49
CA LEU A 84 -6.77 2.61 -16.56
C LEU A 84 -7.80 1.90 -17.43
N GLY A 85 -9.03 1.72 -16.91
CA GLY A 85 -10.11 1.01 -17.61
C GLY A 85 -9.83 -0.48 -17.76
N CYS A 86 -9.02 -1.08 -16.88
CA CYS A 86 -8.71 -2.51 -16.95
C CYS A 86 -9.88 -3.33 -16.40
N ALA A 87 -10.63 -4.00 -17.28
CA ALA A 87 -11.74 -4.87 -16.88
C ALA A 87 -11.27 -6.24 -16.37
N ALA A 88 -10.12 -6.72 -16.85
CA ALA A 88 -9.56 -8.02 -16.48
C ALA A 88 -8.44 -7.81 -15.44
N TYR A 89 -8.87 -7.55 -14.20
CA TYR A 89 -8.01 -7.29 -13.05
C TYR A 89 -8.30 -8.27 -11.91
N LEU A 90 -7.25 -8.79 -11.29
CA LEU A 90 -7.31 -9.66 -10.11
C LEU A 90 -6.30 -9.16 -9.08
N ARG A 91 -6.68 -9.19 -7.79
CA ARG A 91 -5.76 -8.95 -6.67
C ARG A 91 -5.96 -9.99 -5.58
N TYR A 92 -4.86 -10.50 -5.05
CA TYR A 92 -4.77 -11.36 -3.88
C TYR A 92 -3.79 -10.71 -2.89
N VAL A 93 -4.34 -9.97 -1.92
CA VAL A 93 -3.54 -9.19 -0.95
C VAL A 93 -2.63 -8.19 -1.68
N ASP A 94 -1.32 -8.43 -1.68
CA ASP A 94 -0.29 -7.61 -2.30
C ASP A 94 0.02 -8.01 -3.76
N ASP A 95 -0.30 -9.26 -4.14
CA ASP A 95 -0.15 -9.74 -5.51
C ASP A 95 -1.33 -9.31 -6.39
N PHE A 96 -1.05 -8.77 -7.58
CA PHE A 96 -2.08 -8.42 -8.54
C PHE A 96 -1.68 -8.76 -9.97
N ALA A 97 -2.68 -9.02 -10.81
CA ALA A 97 -2.52 -9.34 -12.21
C ALA A 97 -3.51 -8.55 -13.07
N LEU A 98 -3.00 -7.98 -14.16
CA LEU A 98 -3.79 -7.30 -15.19
C LEU A 98 -3.63 -8.05 -16.51
N PHE A 99 -4.74 -8.24 -17.23
CA PHE A 99 -4.75 -8.95 -18.51
C PHE A 99 -5.18 -8.03 -19.64
N SER A 100 -4.51 -8.17 -20.78
CA SER A 100 -4.83 -7.45 -22.03
C SER A 100 -4.29 -8.22 -23.22
N ASP A 101 -5.00 -8.15 -24.34
CA ASP A 101 -4.56 -8.69 -25.63
C ASP A 101 -3.49 -7.83 -26.31
N SER A 102 -3.18 -6.64 -25.75
CA SER A 102 -2.21 -5.70 -26.31
C SER A 102 -0.97 -5.59 -25.42
N LYS A 103 0.15 -6.15 -25.90
CA LYS A 103 1.46 -6.00 -25.25
C LYS A 103 1.83 -4.53 -25.02
N ARG A 104 1.48 -3.63 -25.95
CA ARG A 104 1.73 -2.19 -25.80
C ARG A 104 0.96 -1.60 -24.62
N GLN A 105 -0.31 -1.99 -24.47
CA GLN A 105 -1.14 -1.56 -23.35
C GLN A 105 -0.59 -2.06 -22.01
N LEU A 106 -0.13 -3.31 -21.95
CA LEU A 106 0.50 -3.86 -20.74
C LEU A 106 1.74 -3.06 -20.31
N TRP A 107 2.60 -2.66 -21.25
CA TRP A 107 3.74 -1.81 -20.93
C TRP A 107 3.34 -0.41 -20.45
N MET A 108 2.31 0.19 -21.06
CA MET A 108 1.77 1.48 -20.62
C MET A 108 1.20 1.37 -19.20
N TRP A 109 0.42 0.34 -18.91
CA TRP A 109 -0.12 0.08 -17.57
C TRP A 109 0.98 -0.19 -16.57
N LYS A 110 2.03 -0.96 -16.91
CA LYS A 110 3.17 -1.20 -16.01
C LYS A 110 3.78 0.13 -15.54
N GLN A 111 4.06 1.05 -16.46
CA GLN A 111 4.63 2.35 -16.10
C GLN A 111 3.67 3.18 -15.23
N ALA A 112 2.40 3.27 -15.63
CA ALA A 112 1.40 4.02 -14.86
C ALA A 112 1.17 3.43 -13.45
N ILE A 113 1.26 2.11 -13.30
CA ILE A 113 1.17 1.42 -12.00
C ILE A 113 2.38 1.75 -11.14
N ILE A 114 3.60 1.70 -11.68
CA ILE A 114 4.82 2.04 -10.93
C ILE A 114 4.74 3.48 -10.42
N GLU A 115 4.34 4.43 -11.28
CA GLU A 115 4.15 5.82 -10.90
C GLU A 115 3.07 5.99 -9.82
N ARG A 116 1.94 5.28 -9.97
CA ARG A 116 0.85 5.33 -8.99
C ARG A 116 1.28 4.74 -7.64
N LEU A 117 2.01 3.62 -7.62
CA LEU A 117 2.47 2.96 -6.39
C LEU A 117 3.42 3.84 -5.58
N GLN A 118 4.18 4.74 -6.21
CA GLN A 118 5.01 5.72 -5.50
C GLN A 118 4.18 6.66 -4.62
N GLN A 119 2.94 6.99 -5.00
CA GLN A 119 2.03 7.81 -4.18
C GLN A 119 1.64 7.08 -2.88
N PHE A 120 1.57 5.75 -2.95
CA PHE A 120 1.35 4.88 -1.80
C PHE A 120 2.67 4.46 -1.13
N ARG A 121 3.81 5.04 -1.51
CA ARG A 121 5.14 4.68 -0.97
C ARG A 121 5.47 3.19 -1.11
N LEU A 122 5.05 2.58 -2.22
CA LEU A 122 5.32 1.19 -2.54
C LEU A 122 6.25 1.06 -3.75
N THR A 123 7.06 0.01 -3.73
CA THR A 123 7.93 -0.39 -4.84
C THR A 123 7.52 -1.76 -5.34
N THR A 124 7.69 -2.01 -6.63
CA THR A 124 7.53 -3.35 -7.22
C THR A 124 8.82 -4.14 -7.09
N HIS A 125 8.71 -5.45 -6.91
CA HIS A 125 9.84 -6.36 -7.11
C HIS A 125 10.05 -6.54 -8.63
N GLU A 126 11.28 -6.31 -9.11
CA GLU A 126 11.66 -6.53 -10.52
C GLU A 126 12.52 -7.78 -10.71
#